data_AF-A0A345CZJ9-F1
#
_entry.id   AF-A0A345CZJ9-F1
#
_cell.length_a   1.000
_cell.length_b   1.000
_cell.length_c   1.000
_cell.angle_alpha   90.00
_cell.angle_beta   90.00
_cell.angle_gamma   90.00
#
_symmetry.space_group_name_H-M   'P 1'
#
loop_
_entity.id
_entity.type
_entity.pdbx_description
1 polymer ?
#
loop_
_entity_poly.entity_id
_entity_poly.type
_entity_poly.pdbx_seq_one_letter_code
_entity_poly.pdbx_strand_id
1 'polypeptide(L)'
;MKTALSGWFLTLLLSGCSGSKPAPVPVVVIPPAIDAELLTETPVPPRPLPFSYGASVKWNASLLTALGQCNRDKADARQQDLTRTEVYGRRPDSGG
;
A
#
# COMPACT_ATOMS: atom_id res chain seq x y z
N MET A 1 -12.33 -64.55 -17.60
CA MET A 1 -12.53 -63.32 -18.40
C MET A 1 -13.07 -62.12 -17.61
N LYS A 2 -13.69 -62.28 -16.42
CA LYS A 2 -14.23 -61.16 -15.62
C LYS A 2 -13.19 -60.32 -14.86
N THR A 3 -12.04 -60.90 -14.50
CA THR A 3 -10.98 -60.24 -13.71
C THR A 3 -10.05 -59.34 -14.53
N ALA A 4 -9.95 -59.55 -15.84
CA ALA A 4 -9.17 -58.68 -16.73
C ALA A 4 -9.91 -57.35 -17.00
N LEU A 5 -11.24 -57.42 -17.15
CA LEU A 5 -12.08 -56.25 -17.42
C LEU A 5 -12.12 -55.28 -16.23
N SER A 6 -12.09 -55.81 -14.99
CA SER A 6 -12.04 -54.98 -13.78
C SER A 6 -10.73 -54.23 -13.60
N GLY A 7 -9.59 -54.82 -14.01
CA GLY A 7 -8.29 -54.16 -13.93
C GLY A 7 -8.17 -52.96 -14.88
N TRP A 8 -8.67 -53.10 -16.11
CA TRP A 8 -8.66 -52.02 -17.10
C TRP A 8 -9.53 -50.83 -16.67
N PHE A 9 -10.70 -51.11 -16.10
CA PHE A 9 -11.58 -50.07 -15.55
C PHE A 9 -10.90 -49.26 -14.43
N LEU A 10 -10.15 -49.93 -13.55
CA LEU A 10 -9.46 -49.28 -12.44
C LEU A 10 -8.34 -48.34 -12.92
N THR A 11 -7.59 -48.75 -13.95
CA THR A 11 -6.49 -47.93 -14.52
C THR A 11 -7.00 -46.67 -15.24
N LEU A 12 -8.17 -46.74 -15.88
CA LEU A 12 -8.83 -45.59 -16.51
C LEU A 12 -9.39 -44.59 -15.49
N LEU A 13 -9.80 -45.06 -14.31
CA LEU A 13 -10.30 -44.19 -13.23
C LEU A 13 -9.17 -43.47 -12.48
N LEU A 14 -7.98 -44.07 -12.38
CA LEU A 14 -6.83 -43.46 -11.68
C LEU A 14 -6.09 -42.38 -12.49
N SER A 15 -6.19 -42.38 -13.83
CA SER A 15 -5.53 -41.37 -14.68
C SER A 15 -6.22 -39.99 -14.64
N GLY A 16 -7.43 -39.91 -14.09
CA GLY A 16 -8.20 -38.66 -14.02
C GLY A 16 -7.74 -37.65 -12.96
N CYS A 17 -6.96 -38.07 -11.94
CA CYS A 17 -6.57 -37.21 -10.82
C CYS A 17 -5.22 -36.49 -10.99
N SER A 18 -4.50 -36.68 -12.10
CA SER A 18 -3.13 -36.15 -12.25
C SER A 18 -3.06 -34.73 -12.82
N GLY A 19 -4.19 -34.12 -13.20
CA GLY A 19 -4.23 -32.84 -13.93
C GLY A 19 -4.93 -31.68 -13.22
N SER A 20 -5.32 -31.81 -11.95
CA SER A 20 -5.98 -30.73 -11.23
C SER A 20 -4.97 -29.60 -10.94
N LYS A 21 -5.06 -28.51 -11.72
CA LYS A 21 -4.42 -27.25 -11.36
C LYS A 21 -5.09 -26.75 -10.07
N PRO A 22 -4.33 -26.42 -9.01
CA PRO A 22 -4.92 -25.77 -7.84
C PRO A 22 -5.62 -24.50 -8.30
N ALA A 23 -6.82 -24.23 -7.77
CA ALA A 23 -7.54 -22.99 -8.05
C ALA A 23 -6.66 -21.79 -7.68
N PRO A 24 -6.65 -20.70 -8.47
CA PRO A 24 -5.89 -19.50 -8.12
C PRO A 24 -6.32 -19.00 -6.74
N VAL A 25 -5.40 -19.06 -5.78
CA VAL A 25 -5.60 -18.44 -4.46
C VAL A 25 -5.42 -16.94 -4.65
N PRO A 26 -6.35 -16.09 -4.18
CA PRO A 26 -6.20 -14.66 -4.32
C PRO A 26 -4.93 -14.20 -3.62
N VAL A 27 -3.99 -13.63 -4.38
CA VAL A 27 -2.82 -12.96 -3.80
C VAL A 27 -3.29 -11.63 -3.24
N VAL A 28 -3.19 -11.50 -1.91
CA VAL A 28 -3.45 -10.26 -1.18
C VAL A 28 -2.12 -9.53 -1.03
N VAL A 29 -2.00 -8.38 -1.71
CA VAL A 29 -0.86 -7.48 -1.54
C VAL A 29 -1.25 -6.44 -0.50
N ILE A 30 -0.61 -6.51 0.67
CA ILE A 30 -0.79 -5.51 1.73
C ILE A 30 0.30 -4.44 1.53
N PRO A 31 -0.06 -3.19 1.21
CA PRO A 31 0.95 -2.15 1.04
C PRO A 31 1.58 -1.80 2.40
N PRO A 32 2.81 -1.28 2.43
CA PRO A 32 3.41 -0.74 3.65
C PRO A 32 2.53 0.36 4.24
N ALA A 33 2.49 0.53 5.56
CA ALA A 33 1.73 1.63 6.18
C ALA A 33 2.35 2.99 5.82
N ILE A 34 1.50 4.02 5.70
CA ILE A 34 1.97 5.42 5.65
C ILE A 34 2.25 5.85 7.09
N ASP A 35 3.30 6.65 7.26
CA ASP A 35 3.59 7.25 8.56
C ASP A 35 2.45 8.19 8.96
N ALA A 36 1.85 7.91 10.12
CA ALA A 36 0.71 8.68 10.62
C ALA A 36 1.11 10.13 10.94
N GLU A 37 2.39 10.37 11.28
CA GLU A 37 2.90 11.72 11.57
C GLU A 37 2.81 12.63 10.33
N LEU A 38 3.03 12.08 9.14
CA LEU A 38 2.93 12.83 7.88
C LEU A 38 1.51 13.27 7.53
N LEU A 39 0.51 12.67 8.17
CA LEU A 39 -0.91 12.99 8.00
C LEU A 39 -1.44 13.90 9.11
N THR A 40 -0.59 14.29 10.05
CA THR A 40 -0.97 15.21 11.11
C THR A 40 -1.18 16.62 10.56
N GLU A 41 -2.11 17.35 11.18
CA GLU A 41 -2.36 18.75 10.85
C GLU A 41 -1.10 19.59 11.08
N THR A 42 -0.78 20.47 10.13
CA THR A 42 0.37 21.37 10.26
C THR A 42 0.12 22.37 11.40
N PRO A 43 0.98 22.45 12.43
CA PRO A 43 0.80 23.38 13.53
C PRO A 43 0.81 24.84 13.05
N VAL A 44 -0.26 25.58 13.33
CA VAL A 44 -0.35 27.00 13.02
C VAL A 44 0.25 27.81 14.17
N PRO A 45 1.26 28.66 13.94
CA PRO A 45 1.84 29.47 15.01
C PRO A 45 0.82 30.46 15.57
N PRO A 46 0.72 30.62 16.90
CA PRO A 46 -0.25 31.50 17.52
C PRO A 46 0.00 32.95 17.11
N ARG A 47 -1.06 33.67 16.73
CA ARG A 47 -0.98 35.08 16.38
C ARG A 47 -0.64 35.91 17.65
N PRO A 48 0.38 36.77 17.62
CA PRO A 48 0.69 37.62 18.77
C PRO A 48 -0.35 38.73 18.95
N LEU A 49 -0.62 39.10 20.21
CA LEU A 49 -1.39 40.27 20.60
C LEU A 49 -0.58 41.15 21.57
N PRO A 50 -0.45 42.47 21.32
CA PRO A 50 -0.89 43.21 20.13
C PRO A 50 -0.06 42.84 18.89
N PHE A 51 -0.68 42.92 17.71
CA PHE A 51 -0.04 42.57 16.44
C PHE A 51 0.74 43.76 15.85
N SER A 52 1.90 44.06 16.43
CA SER A 52 2.81 45.10 15.92
C SER A 52 3.61 44.63 14.70
N TYR A 53 4.25 45.56 13.98
CA TYR A 53 5.15 45.22 12.87
C TYR A 53 6.29 44.28 13.29
N GLY A 54 6.96 44.53 14.41
CA GLY A 54 8.01 43.63 14.91
C GLY A 54 7.48 42.23 15.27
N ALA A 55 6.25 42.16 15.78
CA ALA A 55 5.58 40.89 16.07
C ALA A 55 5.21 40.13 14.78
N SER A 56 4.80 40.83 13.73
CA SER A 56 4.47 40.21 12.43
C SER A 56 5.70 39.61 11.76
N VAL A 57 6.87 40.27 11.84
CA VAL A 57 8.13 39.73 11.31
C VAL A 57 8.48 38.39 11.97
N LYS A 58 8.41 38.32 13.30
CA LYS A 58 8.67 37.08 14.06
C LYS A 58 7.65 36.00 13.74
N TRP A 59 6.36 36.35 13.73
CA TRP A 59 5.30 35.40 13.42
C TRP A 59 5.38 34.85 11.99
N ASN A 60 5.70 35.69 11.00
CA ASN A 60 5.91 35.26 9.61
C ASN A 60 7.11 34.31 9.48
N ALA A 61 8.19 34.53 10.24
CA ALA A 61 9.33 33.60 10.26
C ALA A 61 8.92 32.21 10.81
N SER A 62 8.15 32.17 11.89
CA SER A 62 7.58 30.93 12.43
C SER A 62 6.65 30.25 11.43
N LEU A 63 5.80 31.02 10.75
CA LEU A 63 4.87 30.53 9.74
C LEU A 63 5.60 29.92 8.55
N LEU A 64 6.62 30.60 8.02
CA LEU A 64 7.45 30.09 6.92
C LEU A 64 8.16 28.80 7.31
N THR A 65 8.60 28.68 8.57
CA THR A 65 9.20 27.44 9.09
C THR A 65 8.19 26.28 9.11
N ALA A 66 6.98 26.53 9.62
CA ALA A 66 5.90 25.53 9.64
C ALA A 66 5.50 25.09 8.22
N LEU A 67 5.39 26.03 7.28
CA LEU A 67 5.10 25.73 5.87
C LEU A 67 6.26 24.97 5.20
N GLY A 68 7.50 25.30 5.55
CA GLY A 68 8.69 24.58 5.08
C GLY A 68 8.68 23.12 5.53
N GLN A 69 8.31 22.86 6.78
CA GLN A 69 8.14 21.50 7.30
C GLN A 69 6.98 20.78 6.60
N CYS A 70 5.79 21.40 6.53
CA CYS A 70 4.63 20.84 5.83
C CYS A 70 4.94 20.44 4.36
N ASN A 71 5.73 21.25 3.66
CA ASN A 71 6.13 20.94 2.29
C ASN A 71 7.07 19.72 2.21
N ARG A 72 7.94 19.52 3.21
CA ARG A 72 8.74 18.29 3.33
C ARG A 72 7.85 17.09 3.64
N ASP A 73 6.96 17.20 4.62
CA ASP A 73 6.06 16.11 5.00
C ASP A 73 5.19 15.65 3.81
N LYS A 74 4.70 16.59 3.00
CA LYS A 74 3.98 16.28 1.74
C LYS A 74 4.85 15.57 0.70
N ALA A 75 6.13 15.93 0.60
CA ALA A 75 7.05 15.25 -0.31
C ALA A 75 7.30 13.80 0.15
N ASP A 76 7.48 13.60 1.45
CA ASP A 76 7.67 12.28 2.04
C ASP A 76 6.41 11.41 1.90
N ALA A 77 5.22 11.98 2.15
CA ALA A 77 3.95 11.30 1.94
C ALA A 77 3.76 10.87 0.47
N ARG A 78 4.14 11.72 -0.49
CA ARG A 78 4.12 11.38 -1.92
C ARG A 78 5.09 10.24 -2.24
N GLN A 79 6.27 10.22 -1.65
CA GLN A 79 7.24 9.15 -1.86
C GLN A 79 6.74 7.81 -1.30
N GLN A 80 6.11 7.83 -0.13
CA GLN A 80 5.46 6.64 0.44
C GLN A 80 4.32 6.13 -0.46
N ASP A 81 3.49 7.03 -1.00
CA ASP A 81 2.40 6.66 -1.90
C ASP A 81 2.89 6.07 -3.24
N LEU A 82 3.98 6.62 -3.81
CA LEU A 82 4.63 6.04 -4.98
C LEU A 82 5.12 4.61 -4.70
N THR A 83 5.73 4.39 -3.54
CA THR A 83 6.18 3.06 -3.10
C THR A 83 5.00 2.09 -2.96
N ARG A 84 3.88 2.55 -2.36
CA ARG A 84 2.65 1.73 -2.28
C ARG A 84 2.13 1.38 -3.67
N THR A 85 2.11 2.34 -4.60
CA THR A 85 1.63 2.14 -5.96
C THR A 85 2.51 1.15 -6.73
N GLU A 86 3.84 1.21 -6.56
CA GLU A 86 4.75 0.22 -7.14
C GLU A 86 4.46 -1.19 -6.60
N VAL A 87 4.30 -1.32 -5.28
CA VAL A 87 3.96 -2.59 -4.63
C VAL A 87 2.63 -3.15 -5.16
N TYR A 88 1.62 -2.30 -5.31
CA TYR A 88 0.35 -2.70 -5.92
C TYR A 88 0.49 -3.09 -7.39
N GLY A 89 1.33 -2.39 -8.15
CA GLY A 89 1.61 -2.68 -9.56
C GLY A 89 2.35 -4.01 -9.78
N ARG A 90 3.07 -4.50 -8.77
CA ARG A 90 3.73 -5.83 -8.81
C ARG A 90 2.77 -6.98 -8.51
N ARG A 91 1.47 -6.73 -8.29
CA ARG A 91 0.50 -7.80 -8.05
C ARG A 91 0.48 -8.74 -9.26
N PRO A 92 0.65 -10.06 -9.08
CA PRO A 92 0.56 -11.01 -10.19
C PRO A 92 -0.85 -10.95 -10.78
N ASP A 93 -0.93 -11.00 -12.11
CA ASP A 93 -2.21 -11.08 -12.81
C ASP A 93 -2.99 -12.27 -12.27
N SER A 94 -4.29 -12.07 -12.05
CA SER A 94 -5.20 -13.07 -11.47
C SER A 94 -5.39 -14.33 -12.33
N GLY A 95 -4.63 -14.47 -13.43
CA GLY A 95 -4.73 -15.55 -14.39
C GLY A 95 -3.37 -16.17 -14.73
N GLY A 96 -3.05 -17.26 -14.04
CA GLY A 96 -2.26 -18.40 -14.55
C GLY A 96 -0.77 -18.20 -14.72
#